data_AF-A0A941L535-F1
#
_entry.id   AF-A0A941L535-F1
#
_cell.length_a   1.000
_cell.length_b   1.000
_cell.length_c   1.000
_cell.angle_alpha   90.00
_cell.angle_beta   90.00
_cell.angle_gamma   90.00
#
_symmetry.space_group_name_H-M   'P 1'
#
loop_
_entity.id
_entity.type
_entity.pdbx_description
1 polymer ?
#
loop_
_entity_poly.entity_id
_entity_poly.type
_entity_poly.pdbx_seq_one_letter_code
_entity_poly.pdbx_strand_id
1 'polypeptide(L)' 'MTEIKIEDKQEYFTNEYPFSNPPKLTEKRECLHCGETIIIGDFKVFKDNSNNEYICCPNAPRCDGTVIDWMPSK' A
#
# COMPACT_ATOMS: atom_id res chain seq x y z
N MET A 1 12.58 -8.71 0.43
CA MET A 1 12.09 -7.69 -0.50
C MET A 1 12.92 -6.42 -0.31
N THR A 2 13.03 -5.60 -1.35
CA THR A 2 13.74 -4.32 -1.31
C THR A 2 12.73 -3.19 -1.51
N GLU A 3 12.77 -2.16 -0.66
CA GLU A 3 11.93 -0.97 -0.83
C GLU A 3 12.39 -0.20 -2.07
N ILE A 4 11.44 0.15 -2.94
CA ILE A 4 11.67 1.01 -4.11
C ILE A 4 10.90 2.32 -3.96
N LYS A 5 11.47 3.40 -4.49
CA LYS A 5 10.83 4.71 -4.49
C LYS A 5 10.01 4.87 -5.75
N ILE A 6 8.76 5.28 -5.58
CA ILE A 6 7.86 5.63 -6.67
C ILE A 6 7.79 7.16 -6.74
N GLU A 7 8.04 7.71 -7.93
CA GLU A 7 8.01 9.16 -8.16
C GLU A 7 6.57 9.68 -8.20
N ASP A 8 5.73 9.12 -9.08
CA ASP A 8 4.30 9.41 -9.12
C ASP A 8 3.49 8.30 -8.44
N LYS A 9 3.24 8.48 -7.14
CA LYS A 9 2.43 7.54 -6.36
C LYS A 9 0.98 7.46 -6.84
N GLN A 10 0.43 8.53 -7.42
CA GLN A 10 -0.97 8.56 -7.83
C GLN A 10 -1.17 7.71 -9.08
N GLU A 11 -0.30 7.90 -10.08
CA GLU A 11 -0.30 7.10 -11.31
C GLU A 11 -0.05 5.62 -10.99
N TYR A 12 1.02 5.33 -10.24
CA TYR A 12 1.38 3.97 -9.87
C TYR A 12 0.26 3.27 -9.12
N PHE A 13 -0.29 3.90 -8.08
CA PHE A 13 -1.37 3.31 -7.31
C PHE A 13 -2.60 3.07 -8.17
N THR A 14 -2.94 3.98 -9.09
CA THR A 14 -4.10 3.80 -9.97
C THR A 14 -3.94 2.61 -10.92
N ASN A 15 -2.72 2.39 -11.44
CA ASN A 15 -2.43 1.34 -12.41
C ASN A 15 -2.25 -0.04 -11.76
N GLU A 16 -1.65 -0.09 -10.57
CA GLU A 16 -1.28 -1.34 -9.89
C GLU A 16 -2.26 -1.77 -8.79
N TYR A 17 -3.30 -0.96 -8.52
CA TYR A 17 -4.31 -1.34 -7.53
C TYR A 17 -5.09 -2.59 -7.98
N PRO A 18 -5.20 -3.62 -7.13
CA PRO A 18 -5.71 -4.94 -7.56
C PRO A 18 -7.24 -5.01 -7.71
N PHE A 19 -7.97 -3.92 -7.43
CA PHE A 19 -9.44 -3.89 -7.49
C PHE A 19 -9.97 -2.77 -8.38
N SER A 20 -11.27 -2.80 -8.66
CA SER A 20 -11.95 -1.68 -9.31
C SER A 20 -12.10 -0.49 -8.37
N ASN A 21 -12.00 0.73 -8.91
CA ASN A 21 -12.15 2.00 -8.19
C ASN A 21 -11.11 2.18 -7.06
N PRO A 22 -9.86 2.51 -7.40
CA PRO A 22 -8.85 2.80 -6.40
C PRO A 22 -9.28 3.97 -5.51
N PRO A 23 -9.10 3.86 -4.18
CA PRO A 23 -9.34 4.98 -3.27
C PRO A 23 -8.34 6.10 -3.51
N LYS A 24 -8.67 7.31 -3.04
CA LYS A 24 -7.75 8.45 -3.11
C LYS A 24 -6.57 8.24 -2.15
N LEU A 25 -5.40 8.72 -2.55
CA LEU A 25 -4.20 8.66 -1.69
C LEU A 25 -4.35 9.42 -0.37
N THR A 26 -5.28 10.37 -0.29
CA THR A 26 -5.58 11.11 0.96
C THR A 26 -6.56 10.40 1.88
N GLU A 27 -7.16 9.28 1.44
CA GLU A 27 -8.07 8.50 2.28
C GLU A 27 -7.32 7.77 3.40
N LYS A 28 -8.06 7.55 4.50
CA LYS A 28 -7.61 6.73 5.61
C LYS A 28 -8.19 5.32 5.50
N ARG A 29 -7.38 4.33 5.85
CA ARG A 29 -7.77 2.91 5.92
C ARG A 29 -7.19 2.28 7.17
N GLU A 30 -7.81 1.22 7.66
CA GLU A 30 -7.26 0.40 8.72
C GLU A 30 -6.51 -0.78 8.11
N CYS A 31 -5.25 -0.99 8.50
CA CYS A 31 -4.49 -2.17 8.10
C CYS A 31 -4.80 -3.33 9.06
N LEU A 32 -5.34 -4.44 8.53
CA LEU A 32 -5.76 -5.60 9.33
C LEU A 32 -4.60 -6.33 10.04
N HIS A 33 -3.35 -6.14 9.61
CA HIS A 33 -2.18 -6.79 10.19
C HIS A 33 -1.70 -6.10 11.46
N CYS A 34 -1.66 -4.76 11.47
CA CYS A 34 -1.17 -3.99 12.61
C CYS A 34 -2.26 -3.24 13.38
N GLY A 35 -3.51 -3.22 12.88
CA GLY A 35 -4.65 -2.52 13.49
C GLY A 35 -4.55 -0.99 13.44
N GLU A 36 -3.55 -0.44 12.74
CA GLU A 36 -3.31 1.00 12.68
C GLU A 36 -4.14 1.64 11.56
N THR A 37 -4.63 2.85 11.81
CA THR A 37 -5.17 3.72 10.76
C THR A 37 -4.02 4.36 10.00
N ILE A 38 -4.00 4.14 8.68
CA ILE A 38 -2.97 4.62 7.76
C ILE A 38 -3.55 5.60 6.76
N ILE A 39 -2.72 6.51 6.24
CA ILE A 39 -3.04 7.32 5.05
C ILE A 39 -2.56 6.53 3.84
N ILE A 40 -3.43 6.31 2.85
CA ILE A 40 -3.12 5.45 1.70
C ILE A 40 -1.84 5.90 0.99
N GLY A 41 -1.68 7.20 0.72
CA GLY A 41 -0.53 7.78 0.02
C GLY A 41 0.83 7.56 0.69
N ASP A 42 0.85 7.17 1.96
CA ASP A 42 2.09 6.84 2.68
C ASP A 42 2.57 5.40 2.40
N PHE A 43 1.87 4.67 1.53
CA PHE A 43 2.25 3.31 1.15
C PHE A 43 3.71 3.23 0.68
N LYS A 44 4.31 2.08 0.94
CA LYS A 44 5.65 1.75 0.44
C LYS A 44 5.52 0.70 -0.65
N VAL A 45 6.45 0.69 -1.58
CA VAL A 45 6.52 -0.38 -2.59
C VAL A 45 7.72 -1.23 -2.33
N PHE A 46 7.49 -2.53 -2.28
CA PHE A 46 8.55 -3.52 -2.12
C PHE A 46 8.60 -4.41 -3.34
N LYS A 47 9.82 -4.69 -3.78
CA LYS A 47 10.09 -5.61 -4.88
C LYS A 47 10.71 -6.90 -4.36
N ASP A 48 10.23 -8.04 -4.83
CA ASP A 48 10.80 -9.35 -4.50
C ASP A 48 11.93 -9.75 -5.49
N ASN A 49 12.52 -10.92 -5.25
CA ASN A 49 13.60 -11.44 -6.10
C ASN A 49 13.11 -11.92 -7.48
N SER A 50 11.79 -12.09 -7.64
CA SER A 50 11.12 -12.48 -8.89
C SER A 50 10.66 -11.27 -9.70
N ASN A 51 11.00 -10.06 -9.27
CA ASN A 51 10.57 -8.78 -9.81
C ASN A 51 9.08 -8.43 -9.61
N ASN A 52 8.35 -9.13 -8.73
CA ASN A 52 7.00 -8.72 -8.37
C ASN A 52 7.06 -7.52 -7.42
N GLU A 53 6.13 -6.58 -7.62
CA GLU A 53 6.00 -5.39 -6.79
C GLU A 53 4.75 -5.47 -5.93
N TYR A 54 4.86 -4.92 -4.72
CA TYR A 54 3.81 -5.00 -3.71
C TYR A 54 3.59 -3.62 -3.11
N ILE A 55 2.34 -3.15 -3.15
CA ILE A 55 1.89 -1.99 -2.39
C ILE A 55 1.71 -2.44 -0.93
N CYS A 56 2.61 -1.99 -0.07
CA CYS A 56 2.71 -2.40 1.32
C CYS A 56 2.27 -1.31 2.29
N CYS A 57 1.88 -1.74 3.49
CA CYS A 57 1.54 -0.89 4.62
C CYS A 57 2.64 0.18 4.86
N PRO A 58 2.30 1.45 5.18
CA PRO A 58 3.27 2.47 5.53
C PRO A 58 4.21 2.08 6.69
N ASN A 59 3.73 1.20 7.57
CA ASN A 59 4.49 0.67 8.70
C ASN A 59 5.51 -0.43 8.32
N ALA A 60 5.60 -0.84 7.05
CA ALA A 60 6.62 -1.77 6.60
C ALA A 60 8.05 -1.20 6.86
N PRO A 61 9.02 -2.03 7.25
CA PRO A 61 8.97 -3.50 7.33
C PRO A 61 8.47 -4.04 8.69
N ARG A 62 8.03 -3.18 9.63
CA ARG A 62 7.48 -3.62 10.92
C ARG A 62 6.11 -4.30 10.75
N CYS A 63 5.39 -3.98 9.68
CA CYS A 63 4.17 -4.62 9.23
C CYS A 63 4.38 -5.24 7.84
N ASP A 64 3.77 -6.39 7.60
CA ASP A 64 3.82 -7.16 6.35
C ASP A 64 2.50 -7.11 5.55
N GLY A 65 1.50 -6.37 6.04
CA GLY A 65 0.23 -6.17 5.33
C GLY A 65 0.41 -5.41 4.01
N THR A 66 -0.38 -5.78 3.02
CA THR A 66 -0.41 -5.20 1.68
C THR A 66 -1.73 -4.46 1.43
N VAL A 67 -1.88 -3.88 0.24
CA VAL A 67 -3.07 -3.12 -0.16
C VAL A 67 -4.38 -3.91 -0.04
N ILE A 68 -4.34 -5.25 -0.12
CA ILE A 68 -5.53 -6.10 0.02
C ILE A 68 -6.01 -6.19 1.48
N ASP A 69 -5.14 -5.84 2.44
CA ASP A 69 -5.39 -5.93 3.88
C ASP A 69 -5.91 -4.61 4.46
N TRP A 70 -6.33 -3.67 3.60
CA TRP A 70 -6.74 -2.33 4.00
C TRP A 70 -8.25 -2.17 3.93
N MET A 71 -8.87 -1.99 5.09
CA MET A 71 -10.31 -1.83 5.21
C MET A 71 -10.70 -0.36 5.38
N PRO A 72 -11.91 0.06 4.94
CA PRO A 72 -12.46 1.35 5.33
C PRO A 72 -12.36 1.54 6.85
N SER A 73 -11.72 2.62 7.29
CA SER A 73 -11.75 2.99 8.71
C SER A 73 -13.20 3.35 9.10
N LYS A 74 -13.66 2.85 10.26
CA LYS A 74 -14.99 3.18 10.79
C LYS A 74 -15.14 4.64 11.16
#